data_AF-A0A1W0E7Q8-F1
#
_entry.id   AF-A0A1W0E7Q8-F1
#
_cell.length_a   1.000
_cell.length_b   1.000
_cell.length_c   1.000
_cell.angle_alpha   90.00
_cell.angle_beta   90.00
_cell.angle_gamma   90.00
#
_symmetry.space_group_name_H-M   'P 1'
#
loop_
_entity.id
_entity.type
_entity.pdbx_description
1 polymer ?
#
loop_
_entity_poly.entity_id
_entity_poly.type
_entity_poly.pdbx_seq_one_letter_code
_entity_poly.pdbx_strand_id
1 'polypeptide(L)'
;MEIISYLKLVDILKTLKYPTENKKNITSVCNGINQDFTDTEEVAQFLSQLFHESFGLQKIVEENPPADGYIPKDFNTDFEEPEGDKEVDYYFLLEDQDEKNKWEEIKKEQSLKEAKELEKLKNFQELTQEEYNQLSPSKQKLYDSRLNLKNAVINCIEKQRSILKPSFKAIKNVNDEKISYIGRGFIQLTHTYNYERCSKDLFGNDLLLRKPWLVSTNPYLAYKVSFWYWNVFVRKEEYSADNFCNSTRAINPMELDPKNNLLHLAESRYEIYKKVASMLNIKRIASNDIL
;
A
#
# COMPACT_ATOMS: atom_id res chain seq x y z
N MET A 1 -12.57 18.50 -1.95
CA MET A 1 -13.60 18.56 -3.00
C MET A 1 -13.67 17.17 -3.61
N GLU A 2 -14.84 16.55 -3.71
CA GLU A 2 -14.96 15.24 -4.34
C GLU A 2 -14.86 15.41 -5.86
N ILE A 3 -13.81 14.86 -6.49
CA ILE A 3 -13.65 14.83 -7.95
C ILE A 3 -14.45 13.68 -8.55
N ILE A 4 -14.39 12.52 -7.91
CA ILE A 4 -15.07 11.31 -8.37
C ILE A 4 -15.60 10.52 -7.18
N SER A 5 -16.87 10.12 -7.24
CA SER A 5 -17.45 9.22 -6.25
C SER A 5 -17.16 7.76 -6.58
N TYR A 6 -17.18 6.90 -5.57
CA TYR A 6 -17.00 5.46 -5.75
C TYR A 6 -18.00 4.88 -6.77
N LEU A 7 -19.27 5.28 -6.67
CA LEU A 7 -20.32 4.82 -7.59
C LEU A 7 -20.03 5.25 -9.04
N LYS A 8 -19.55 6.49 -9.23
CA LYS A 8 -19.18 6.99 -10.55
C LYS A 8 -18.02 6.19 -11.14
N LEU A 9 -17.00 5.88 -10.34
CA LEU A 9 -15.86 5.05 -10.76
C LEU A 9 -16.30 3.63 -11.14
N VAL A 10 -17.21 3.03 -10.36
CA VAL A 10 -17.82 1.73 -10.68
C VAL A 10 -18.60 1.77 -12.01
N ASP A 11 -19.38 2.84 -12.26
CA ASP A 11 -20.16 2.97 -13.50
C ASP A 11 -19.26 3.16 -14.73
N ILE A 12 -18.13 3.85 -14.57
CA ILE A 12 -17.11 3.96 -15.63
C ILE A 12 -16.55 2.56 -15.96
N LEU A 13 -16.13 1.79 -14.95
CA LEU A 13 -15.62 0.43 -15.15
C LEU A 13 -16.65 -0.47 -15.85
N LYS A 14 -17.93 -0.42 -15.44
CA LYS A 14 -19.02 -1.16 -16.11
C LYS A 14 -19.21 -0.74 -17.56
N THR A 15 -19.17 0.55 -17.84
CA THR A 15 -19.30 1.11 -19.20
C THR A 15 -18.15 0.65 -20.11
N LEU A 16 -16.95 0.51 -19.53
CA LEU A 16 -15.77 -0.04 -20.18
C LEU A 16 -15.77 -1.58 -20.25
N LYS A 17 -16.77 -2.25 -19.66
CA LYS A 17 -16.90 -3.71 -19.55
C LYS A 17 -15.78 -4.37 -18.72
N TYR A 18 -15.21 -3.64 -17.76
CA TYR A 18 -14.28 -4.21 -16.79
C TYR A 18 -15.02 -4.81 -15.58
N PRO A 19 -14.43 -5.82 -14.90
CA PRO A 19 -14.96 -6.35 -13.65
C PRO A 19 -15.00 -5.28 -12.55
N THR A 20 -15.93 -5.43 -11.60
CA THR A 20 -16.11 -4.49 -10.47
C THR A 20 -16.09 -5.17 -9.11
N GLU A 21 -15.64 -6.42 -9.06
CA GLU A 21 -15.61 -7.25 -7.86
C GLU A 21 -14.50 -6.83 -6.88
N ASN A 22 -13.40 -6.27 -7.39
CA ASN A 22 -12.24 -5.89 -6.57
C ASN A 22 -12.44 -4.53 -5.87
N LYS A 23 -13.38 -4.50 -4.93
CA LYS A 23 -13.80 -3.28 -4.21
C LYS A 23 -12.64 -2.55 -3.55
N LYS A 24 -11.66 -3.27 -2.99
CA LYS A 24 -10.50 -2.67 -2.32
C LYS A 24 -9.66 -1.81 -3.27
N ASN A 25 -9.45 -2.29 -4.50
CA ASN A 25 -8.73 -1.52 -5.52
C ASN A 25 -9.50 -0.28 -5.95
N ILE A 26 -10.79 -0.44 -6.21
CA ILE A 26 -11.66 0.67 -6.63
C ILE A 26 -11.73 1.75 -5.54
N THR A 27 -11.93 1.35 -4.28
CA THR A 27 -11.92 2.27 -3.14
C THR A 27 -10.58 2.98 -3.00
N SER A 28 -9.47 2.25 -3.12
CA SER A 28 -8.15 2.86 -3.02
C SER A 28 -7.89 3.91 -4.10
N VAL A 29 -8.23 3.61 -5.35
CA VAL A 29 -8.06 4.56 -6.47
C VAL A 29 -9.00 5.75 -6.31
N CYS A 30 -10.25 5.53 -5.89
CA CYS A 30 -11.22 6.60 -5.65
C CYS A 30 -10.75 7.57 -4.56
N ASN A 31 -10.31 7.05 -3.40
CA ASN A 31 -9.85 7.86 -2.29
C ASN A 31 -8.60 8.65 -2.68
N GLY A 32 -7.64 7.96 -3.30
CA GLY A 32 -6.43 8.58 -3.80
C GLY A 32 -6.70 9.73 -4.75
N ILE A 33 -7.56 9.54 -5.76
CA ILE A 33 -7.92 10.61 -6.71
C ILE A 33 -8.48 11.84 -6.00
N ASN A 34 -9.39 11.64 -5.06
CA ASN A 34 -10.01 12.76 -4.32
C ASN A 34 -9.05 13.49 -3.39
N GLN A 35 -7.90 12.88 -3.06
CA GLN A 35 -6.86 13.47 -2.23
C GLN A 35 -5.79 14.16 -3.07
N ASP A 36 -5.34 13.52 -4.15
CA ASP A 36 -4.09 13.82 -4.81
C ASP A 36 -4.28 14.62 -6.13
N PHE A 37 -5.52 14.75 -6.61
CA PHE A 37 -5.86 15.52 -7.80
C PHE A 37 -6.76 16.71 -7.47
N THR A 38 -6.74 17.70 -8.36
CA THR A 38 -7.66 18.86 -8.35
C THR A 38 -8.34 19.09 -9.70
N ASP A 39 -7.79 18.51 -10.78
CA ASP A 39 -8.28 18.66 -12.15
C ASP A 39 -8.90 17.36 -12.68
N THR A 40 -10.18 17.43 -13.05
CA THR A 40 -10.93 16.30 -13.60
C THR A 40 -10.45 15.90 -15.00
N GLU A 41 -9.94 16.84 -15.81
CA GLU A 41 -9.41 16.54 -17.15
C GLU A 41 -8.19 15.63 -17.03
N GLU A 42 -7.32 15.95 -16.08
CA GLU A 42 -6.15 15.15 -15.76
C GLU A 42 -6.51 13.77 -15.20
N VAL A 43 -7.49 13.70 -14.28
CA VAL A 43 -8.00 12.45 -13.73
C VAL A 43 -8.52 11.52 -14.82
N ALA A 44 -9.17 12.07 -15.86
CA ALA A 44 -9.62 11.28 -16.99
C ALA A 44 -8.44 10.62 -17.73
N GLN A 45 -7.33 11.34 -17.92
CA GLN A 45 -6.13 10.77 -18.55
C GLN A 45 -5.49 9.70 -17.66
N PHE A 46 -5.28 10.01 -16.37
CA PHE A 46 -4.69 9.09 -15.40
C PHE A 46 -5.48 7.78 -15.28
N LEU A 47 -6.80 7.85 -15.07
CA LEU A 47 -7.66 6.67 -14.96
C LEU A 47 -7.60 5.78 -16.21
N SER A 48 -7.55 6.42 -17.39
CA SER A 48 -7.52 5.68 -18.66
C SER A 48 -6.26 4.85 -18.82
N GLN A 49 -5.13 5.41 -18.40
CA GLN A 49 -3.86 4.69 -18.38
C GLN A 49 -3.89 3.55 -17.35
N LEU A 50 -4.33 3.82 -16.12
CA LEU A 50 -4.45 2.78 -15.09
C LEU A 50 -5.35 1.62 -15.53
N PHE A 51 -6.50 1.90 -16.15
CA PHE A 51 -7.42 0.86 -16.60
C PHE A 51 -6.83 0.03 -17.73
N HIS A 52 -6.06 0.63 -18.64
CA HIS A 52 -5.38 -0.10 -19.68
C HIS A 52 -4.32 -1.04 -19.09
N GLU A 53 -3.42 -0.52 -18.24
CA GLU A 53 -2.32 -1.29 -17.63
C GLU A 53 -2.81 -2.44 -16.76
N SER A 54 -3.84 -2.20 -15.96
CA SER A 54 -4.28 -3.14 -14.92
C SER A 54 -5.55 -3.90 -15.27
N PHE A 55 -6.00 -3.83 -16.53
CA PHE A 55 -7.26 -4.43 -16.97
C PHE A 55 -8.45 -4.02 -16.06
N GLY A 56 -8.63 -2.71 -15.88
CA GLY A 56 -9.68 -2.17 -15.01
C GLY A 56 -9.45 -2.45 -13.52
N LEU A 57 -8.22 -2.25 -13.06
CA LEU A 57 -7.79 -2.45 -11.66
C LEU A 57 -7.86 -3.90 -11.18
N GLN A 58 -7.74 -4.88 -12.07
CA GLN A 58 -7.78 -6.31 -11.73
C GLN A 58 -6.39 -6.94 -11.65
N LYS A 59 -5.52 -6.60 -12.60
CA LYS A 59 -4.14 -7.11 -12.69
C LYS A 59 -3.19 -6.18 -11.96
N ILE A 60 -2.66 -6.63 -10.82
CA ILE A 60 -1.71 -5.88 -9.96
C ILE A 60 -0.32 -6.54 -9.96
N VAL A 61 -0.15 -7.64 -10.66
CA VAL A 61 1.12 -8.35 -10.84
C VAL A 61 1.18 -8.88 -12.26
N GLU A 62 2.35 -8.79 -12.88
CA GLU A 62 2.63 -9.34 -14.20
C GLU A 62 2.43 -10.87 -14.22
N GLU A 63 1.70 -11.36 -15.23
CA GLU A 63 1.52 -12.79 -15.48
C GLU A 63 2.63 -13.27 -16.42
N ASN A 64 3.43 -14.26 -15.98
CA ASN A 64 4.57 -14.82 -16.71
C ASN A 64 5.70 -13.84 -17.02
N PRO A 65 6.36 -13.24 -16.00
CA PRO A 65 7.49 -12.36 -16.24
C PRO A 65 8.66 -13.11 -16.91
N PRO A 66 9.44 -12.47 -17.78
CA PRO A 66 10.69 -13.04 -18.27
C PRO A 66 11.63 -13.40 -17.10
N ALA A 67 12.46 -14.44 -17.27
CA ALA A 67 13.22 -15.10 -16.19
C ALA A 67 14.37 -14.26 -15.59
N ASP A 68 14.44 -12.98 -15.93
CA ASP A 68 15.61 -12.10 -15.89
C ASP A 68 15.57 -11.07 -14.74
N GLY A 69 15.04 -11.45 -13.58
CA GLY A 69 15.24 -10.69 -12.34
C GLY A 69 16.73 -10.42 -12.08
N TYR A 70 17.22 -9.22 -12.42
CA TYR A 70 18.59 -8.80 -12.21
C TYR A 70 18.75 -8.25 -10.78
N ILE A 71 19.66 -8.84 -10.02
CA ILE A 71 20.13 -8.35 -8.72
C ILE A 71 21.49 -7.68 -8.98
N PRO A 72 21.68 -6.37 -8.69
CA PRO A 72 23.00 -5.75 -8.80
C PRO A 72 24.00 -6.43 -7.85
N LYS A 73 25.15 -6.86 -8.37
CA LYS A 73 26.16 -7.65 -7.65
C LYS A 73 26.87 -6.92 -6.51
N ASP A 74 26.73 -5.60 -6.42
CA ASP A 74 27.55 -4.77 -5.53
C ASP A 74 26.76 -4.22 -4.32
N PHE A 75 25.62 -4.81 -3.98
CA PHE A 75 24.96 -4.50 -2.70
C PHE A 75 25.67 -5.25 -1.57
N ASN A 76 26.33 -4.47 -0.73
CA ASN A 76 27.00 -4.92 0.48
C ASN A 76 26.01 -5.72 1.35
N THR A 77 26.19 -7.03 1.40
CA THR A 77 25.39 -7.97 2.21
C THR A 77 25.73 -7.92 3.69
N ASP A 78 26.77 -7.16 4.06
CA ASP A 78 27.28 -7.05 5.42
C ASP A 78 26.62 -5.87 6.15
N PHE A 79 25.29 -5.81 6.12
CA PHE A 79 24.55 -4.92 7.02
C PHE A 79 24.15 -5.72 8.25
N GLU A 80 24.83 -5.46 9.37
CA GLU A 80 24.41 -5.95 10.68
C GLU A 80 22.95 -5.50 10.91
N GLU A 81 22.07 -6.46 11.20
CA GLU A 81 20.74 -6.15 11.70
C GLU A 81 20.90 -5.17 12.87
N PRO A 82 20.21 -4.02 12.88
CA PRO A 82 20.21 -3.19 14.07
C PRO A 82 19.63 -4.04 15.20
N GLU A 83 20.44 -4.33 16.22
CA GLU A 83 19.97 -5.00 17.42
C GLU A 83 18.81 -4.20 18.00
N GLY A 84 17.64 -4.84 18.03
CA GLY A 84 16.41 -4.27 18.53
C GLY A 84 15.37 -4.14 17.42
N ASP A 85 14.30 -4.91 17.57
CA ASP A 85 12.99 -4.72 16.95
C ASP A 85 12.53 -3.25 17.07
N LYS A 86 13.04 -2.37 16.22
CA LYS A 86 12.35 -1.13 15.93
C LYS A 86 11.26 -1.53 14.94
N GLU A 87 10.08 -1.80 15.51
CA GLU A 87 8.80 -1.70 14.80
C GLU A 87 8.95 -0.64 13.73
N VAL A 88 9.03 -1.06 12.46
CA VAL A 88 8.91 -0.13 11.35
C VAL A 88 7.52 0.44 11.50
N ASP A 89 7.47 1.70 11.93
CA ASP A 89 6.28 2.34 12.40
C ASP A 89 5.29 2.48 11.24
N TYR A 90 4.41 1.50 11.08
CA TYR A 90 3.39 1.43 10.02
C TYR A 90 2.37 2.59 10.11
N TYR A 91 2.49 3.43 11.14
CA TYR A 91 1.81 4.71 11.32
C TYR A 91 1.90 5.67 10.13
N PHE A 92 2.96 5.58 9.32
CA PHE A 92 3.14 6.46 8.17
C PHE A 92 2.16 6.18 7.01
N LEU A 93 1.38 5.09 7.07
CA LEU A 93 0.47 4.64 6.01
C LEU A 93 -1.02 4.93 6.27
N LEU A 94 -1.37 5.61 7.37
CA LEU A 94 -2.74 6.04 7.65
C LEU A 94 -2.90 7.53 7.29
N GLU A 95 -3.63 7.83 6.23
CA GLU A 95 -3.80 9.21 5.69
C GLU A 95 -5.02 9.97 6.22
N ASP A 96 -5.99 9.32 6.89
CA ASP A 96 -7.16 10.01 7.46
C ASP A 96 -6.84 10.54 8.85
N GLN A 97 -6.94 11.86 9.04
CA GLN A 97 -6.67 12.52 10.31
C GLN A 97 -7.69 12.14 11.39
N ASP A 98 -8.95 11.81 11.03
CA ASP A 98 -9.96 11.33 11.98
C ASP A 98 -9.74 9.86 12.35
N GLU A 99 -9.31 9.01 11.41
CA GLU A 99 -8.87 7.66 11.77
C GLU A 99 -7.57 7.69 12.59
N LYS A 100 -6.63 8.57 12.25
CA LYS A 100 -5.41 8.80 13.04
C LYS A 100 -5.74 9.26 14.46
N ASN A 101 -6.66 10.22 14.60
CA ASN A 101 -7.13 10.70 15.90
C ASN A 101 -7.88 9.60 16.66
N LYS A 102 -8.71 8.80 15.98
CA LYS A 102 -9.45 7.68 16.57
C LYS A 102 -8.53 6.53 17.00
N TRP A 103 -7.48 6.23 16.23
CA TRP A 103 -6.47 5.25 16.58
C TRP A 103 -5.56 5.75 17.72
N GLU A 104 -5.21 7.03 17.73
CA GLU A 104 -4.52 7.68 18.84
C GLU A 104 -5.39 7.72 20.11
N GLU A 105 -6.69 8.00 19.99
CA GLU A 105 -7.64 7.96 21.11
C GLU A 105 -7.83 6.53 21.63
N ILE A 106 -8.02 5.54 20.74
CA ILE A 106 -8.09 4.12 21.13
C ILE A 106 -6.79 3.70 21.82
N LYS A 107 -5.62 4.06 21.28
CA LYS A 107 -4.33 3.78 21.93
C LYS A 107 -4.20 4.47 23.27
N LYS A 108 -4.61 5.74 23.38
CA LYS A 108 -4.50 6.52 24.61
C LYS A 108 -5.48 6.03 25.67
N GLU A 109 -6.72 5.70 25.33
CA GLU A 109 -7.70 5.07 26.22
C GLU A 109 -7.26 3.67 26.65
N GLN A 110 -6.69 2.90 25.73
CA GLN A 110 -6.21 1.55 25.99
C GLN A 110 -4.93 1.55 26.85
N SER A 111 -3.95 2.40 26.53
CA SER A 111 -2.75 2.64 27.35
C SER A 111 -3.11 3.21 28.74
N LEU A 112 -4.14 4.06 28.84
CA LEU A 112 -4.63 4.58 30.12
C LEU A 112 -5.33 3.50 30.96
N LYS A 113 -6.06 2.57 30.32
CA LYS A 113 -6.70 1.43 30.99
C LYS A 113 -5.65 0.40 31.46
N GLU A 114 -4.65 0.12 30.62
CA GLU A 114 -3.50 -0.74 30.95
C GLU A 114 -2.63 -0.12 32.05
N ALA A 115 -2.33 1.19 31.98
CA ALA A 115 -1.56 1.90 33.01
C ALA A 115 -2.27 1.89 34.38
N LYS A 116 -3.60 2.06 34.41
CA LYS A 116 -4.41 1.99 35.65
C LYS A 116 -4.44 0.58 36.25
N GLU A 117 -4.40 -0.48 35.44
CA GLU A 117 -4.33 -1.86 35.92
C GLU A 117 -2.89 -2.27 36.30
N LEU A 118 -1.87 -1.80 35.57
CA LEU A 118 -0.45 -1.95 35.94
C LEU A 118 -0.11 -1.23 37.24
N GLU A 119 -0.67 -0.05 37.47
CA GLU A 119 -0.50 0.70 38.71
C GLU A 119 -1.07 -0.04 39.93
N LYS A 120 -2.14 -0.84 39.76
CA LYS A 120 -2.65 -1.76 40.79
C LYS A 120 -1.74 -2.97 41.04
N LEU A 121 -0.86 -3.31 40.09
CA LEU A 121 0.02 -4.48 40.12
C LEU A 121 1.49 -4.14 40.43
N LYS A 122 1.88 -2.86 40.42
CA LYS A 122 3.28 -2.39 40.57
C LYS A 122 4.01 -2.88 41.83
N ASN A 123 3.30 -3.38 42.83
CA ASN A 123 3.87 -3.86 44.10
C ASN A 123 3.70 -5.38 44.32
N PHE A 124 3.31 -6.16 43.30
CA PHE A 124 3.14 -7.61 43.46
C PHE A 124 4.46 -8.37 43.25
N GLN A 125 5.10 -8.73 44.36
CA GLN A 125 6.28 -9.60 44.37
C GLN A 125 5.85 -11.07 44.36
N GLU A 126 6.39 -11.85 43.42
CA GLU A 126 6.20 -13.30 43.41
C GLU A 126 7.04 -13.94 44.50
N LEU A 127 6.41 -14.84 45.25
CA LEU A 127 7.05 -15.62 46.30
C LEU A 127 7.68 -16.89 45.72
N THR A 128 8.80 -17.31 46.31
CA THR A 128 9.34 -18.66 46.13
C THR A 128 8.42 -19.70 46.75
N GLN A 129 8.58 -20.98 46.36
CA GLN A 129 7.75 -22.07 46.89
C GLN A 129 7.87 -22.23 48.41
N GLU A 130 9.06 -22.00 48.97
CA GLU A 130 9.28 -22.05 50.42
C GLU A 130 8.54 -20.92 51.14
N GLU A 131 8.59 -19.69 50.61
CA GLU A 131 7.87 -18.55 51.17
C GLU A 131 6.35 -18.72 51.08
N TYR A 132 5.84 -19.29 49.98
CA TYR A 132 4.42 -19.60 49.81
C TYR A 132 3.93 -20.65 50.83
N ASN A 133 4.73 -21.69 51.08
CA ASN A 133 4.41 -22.75 52.02
C ASN A 133 4.39 -22.27 53.49
N GLN A 134 5.03 -21.14 53.79
CA GLN A 134 4.99 -20.49 55.11
C GLN A 134 3.73 -19.64 55.35
N LEU A 135 2.91 -19.40 54.32
CA LEU A 135 1.67 -18.64 54.45
C LEU A 135 0.54 -19.48 55.09
N SER A 136 -0.33 -18.81 55.85
CA SER A 136 -1.56 -19.44 56.32
C SER A 136 -2.52 -19.74 55.15
N PRO A 137 -3.44 -20.72 55.28
CA PRO A 137 -4.35 -21.09 54.19
C PRO A 137 -5.16 -19.91 53.61
N SER A 138 -5.57 -18.96 54.45
CA SER A 138 -6.30 -17.75 54.01
C SER A 138 -5.41 -16.79 53.21
N LYS A 139 -4.11 -16.70 53.56
CA LYS A 139 -3.14 -15.86 52.84
C LYS A 139 -2.70 -16.50 51.53
N GLN A 140 -2.56 -17.82 51.48
CA GLN A 140 -2.34 -18.59 50.26
C GLN A 140 -3.46 -18.35 49.24
N LYS A 141 -4.72 -18.47 49.66
CA LYS A 141 -5.88 -18.20 48.80
C LYS A 141 -5.91 -16.77 48.25
N LEU A 142 -5.49 -15.79 49.05
CA LEU A 142 -5.40 -14.40 48.62
C LEU A 142 -4.23 -14.16 47.64
N TYR A 143 -3.09 -14.82 47.87
CA TYR A 143 -1.93 -14.80 46.97
C TYR A 143 -2.28 -15.41 45.60
N ASP A 144 -2.89 -16.59 45.59
CA ASP A 144 -3.33 -17.27 44.36
C ASP A 144 -4.32 -16.43 43.56
N SER A 145 -5.28 -15.79 44.25
CA SER A 145 -6.25 -14.90 43.59
C SER A 145 -5.57 -13.71 42.91
N ARG A 146 -4.53 -13.15 43.54
CA ARG A 146 -3.74 -12.04 42.98
C ARG A 146 -2.81 -12.48 41.86
N LEU A 147 -2.18 -13.65 41.99
CA LEU A 147 -1.32 -14.24 40.95
C LEU A 147 -2.14 -14.61 39.71
N ASN A 148 -3.34 -15.18 39.90
CA ASN A 148 -4.27 -15.47 38.80
C ASN A 148 -4.73 -14.20 38.10
N LEU A 149 -5.01 -13.12 38.86
CA LEU A 149 -5.34 -11.82 38.27
C LEU A 149 -4.16 -11.26 37.45
N LYS A 150 -2.94 -11.31 38.00
CA LYS A 150 -1.71 -10.90 37.30
C LYS A 150 -1.52 -11.68 36.00
N ASN A 151 -1.63 -13.00 36.04
CA ASN A 151 -1.47 -13.86 34.86
C ASN A 151 -2.61 -13.66 33.85
N ALA A 152 -3.84 -13.42 34.29
CA ALA A 152 -4.95 -13.09 33.40
C ALA A 152 -4.72 -11.76 32.68
N VAL A 153 -4.16 -10.75 33.36
CA VAL A 153 -3.78 -9.46 32.77
C VAL A 153 -2.63 -9.64 31.78
N ILE A 154 -1.57 -10.38 32.13
CA ILE A 154 -0.46 -10.73 31.22
C ILE A 154 -0.99 -11.44 29.97
N ASN A 155 -1.80 -12.49 30.13
CA ASN A 155 -2.40 -13.22 29.02
C ASN A 155 -3.31 -12.33 28.17
N CYS A 156 -4.02 -11.36 28.77
CA CYS A 156 -4.85 -10.41 28.03
C CYS A 156 -3.99 -9.46 27.19
N ILE A 157 -2.90 -8.94 27.76
CA ILE A 157 -1.89 -8.12 27.06
C ILE A 157 -1.23 -8.92 25.93
N GLU A 158 -0.82 -10.17 26.18
CA GLU A 158 -0.21 -11.04 25.17
C GLU A 158 -1.19 -11.41 24.05
N LYS A 159 -2.45 -11.71 24.38
CA LYS A 159 -3.51 -11.96 23.41
C LYS A 159 -3.83 -10.71 22.60
N GLN A 160 -3.81 -9.53 23.21
CA GLN A 160 -3.97 -8.24 22.50
C GLN A 160 -2.77 -7.94 21.59
N ARG A 161 -1.54 -8.21 22.03
CA ARG A 161 -0.35 -8.18 21.17
C ARG A 161 -0.46 -9.17 20.01
N SER A 162 -1.10 -10.32 20.17
CA SER A 162 -1.35 -11.26 19.06
C SER A 162 -2.45 -10.81 18.09
N ILE A 163 -3.41 -10.00 18.55
CA ILE A 163 -4.50 -9.43 17.74
C ILE A 163 -4.01 -8.18 16.98
N LEU A 164 -3.09 -7.41 17.59
CA LEU A 164 -2.44 -6.23 17.00
C LEU A 164 -1.23 -6.58 16.13
N LYS A 165 -0.63 -7.77 16.30
CA LYS A 165 0.19 -8.36 15.25
C LYS A 165 -0.74 -8.64 14.07
N PRO A 166 -0.62 -7.95 12.92
CA PRO A 166 -1.20 -8.50 11.72
C PRO A 166 -0.64 -9.93 11.60
N SER A 167 -1.47 -10.88 11.20
CA SER A 167 -1.05 -12.24 10.91
C SER A 167 -0.15 -12.27 9.66
N PHE A 168 0.99 -11.58 9.72
CA PHE A 168 2.14 -11.93 8.93
C PHE A 168 2.72 -13.16 9.61
N LYS A 169 2.43 -14.33 9.01
CA LYS A 169 3.36 -15.45 9.11
C LYS A 169 4.71 -14.84 8.71
N ALA A 170 5.58 -14.58 9.68
CA ALA A 170 6.95 -14.20 9.38
C ALA A 170 7.44 -15.26 8.39
N ILE A 171 7.69 -14.85 7.15
CA ILE A 171 8.42 -15.69 6.22
C ILE A 171 9.79 -15.78 6.85
N LYS A 172 9.98 -16.82 7.65
CA LYS A 172 11.27 -17.22 8.20
C LYS A 172 12.20 -17.26 7.01
N ASN A 173 13.24 -16.44 7.06
CA ASN A 173 14.40 -16.48 6.20
C ASN A 173 14.04 -16.67 4.72
N VAL A 174 13.91 -15.56 3.99
CA VAL A 174 14.16 -15.61 2.55
C VAL A 174 15.67 -15.79 2.36
N ASN A 175 16.14 -16.99 2.72
CA ASN A 175 17.37 -17.52 2.17
C ASN A 175 17.11 -17.65 0.67
N ASP A 176 17.79 -16.87 -0.15
CA ASP A 176 17.97 -17.12 -1.58
C ASP A 176 16.75 -17.13 -2.52
N GLU A 177 15.56 -16.59 -2.17
CA GLU A 177 14.56 -16.31 -3.22
C GLU A 177 14.95 -15.04 -3.97
N LYS A 178 15.27 -15.22 -5.25
CA LYS A 178 15.60 -14.16 -6.22
C LYS A 178 14.52 -13.08 -6.22
N ILE A 179 14.82 -11.92 -5.61
CA ILE A 179 13.95 -10.74 -5.65
C ILE A 179 13.77 -10.33 -7.12
N SER A 180 12.52 -10.31 -7.59
CA SER A 180 12.17 -9.92 -8.95
C SER A 180 11.48 -8.56 -8.99
N TYR A 181 11.93 -7.69 -9.88
CA TYR A 181 11.37 -6.34 -10.11
C TYR A 181 10.47 -6.31 -11.34
N ILE A 182 9.59 -7.30 -11.41
CA ILE A 182 8.55 -7.49 -12.42
C ILE A 182 7.44 -6.45 -12.24
N GLY A 183 6.56 -6.33 -13.24
CA GLY A 183 5.43 -5.41 -13.19
C GLY A 183 4.53 -5.63 -11.98
N ARG A 184 4.35 -4.60 -11.14
CA ARG A 184 3.35 -4.60 -10.05
C ARG A 184 2.61 -3.28 -9.93
N GLY A 185 1.44 -3.33 -9.31
CA GLY A 185 0.59 -2.15 -9.10
C GLY A 185 -0.28 -1.85 -10.33
N PHE A 186 -1.08 -0.80 -10.23
CA PHE A 186 -2.01 -0.43 -11.33
C PHE A 186 -1.30 0.16 -12.54
N ILE A 187 -0.05 0.64 -12.37
CA ILE A 187 0.78 1.18 -13.45
C ILE A 187 1.86 0.19 -13.91
N GLN A 188 1.87 -1.04 -13.37
CA GLN A 188 2.89 -2.06 -13.66
C GLN A 188 4.34 -1.55 -13.49
N LEU A 189 4.65 -0.98 -12.31
CA LEU A 189 6.00 -0.54 -11.95
C LEU A 189 7.00 -1.68 -12.15
N THR A 190 8.03 -1.45 -12.97
CA THR A 190 8.98 -2.47 -13.41
C THR A 190 10.42 -1.92 -13.30
N HIS A 191 11.39 -2.82 -13.13
CA HIS A 191 12.83 -2.57 -12.97
C HIS A 191 13.27 -2.07 -11.59
N THR A 192 14.41 -2.60 -11.14
CA THR A 192 15.02 -2.30 -9.83
C THR A 192 15.16 -0.80 -9.58
N TYR A 193 15.64 -0.03 -10.56
CA TYR A 193 15.88 1.41 -10.42
C TYR A 193 14.59 2.21 -10.19
N ASN A 194 13.45 1.76 -10.75
CA ASN A 194 12.16 2.42 -10.54
C ASN A 194 11.62 2.10 -9.14
N TYR A 195 11.75 0.86 -8.68
CA TYR A 195 11.42 0.48 -7.30
C TYR A 195 12.27 1.24 -6.28
N GLU A 196 13.57 1.40 -6.58
CA GLU A 196 14.49 2.17 -5.74
C GLU A 196 14.09 3.64 -5.65
N ARG A 197 13.93 4.29 -6.80
CA ARG A 197 13.57 5.70 -6.84
C ARG A 197 12.21 5.95 -6.19
N CYS A 198 11.21 5.11 -6.49
CA CYS A 198 9.89 5.20 -5.90
C CYS A 198 9.93 5.05 -4.38
N SER A 199 10.72 4.10 -3.88
CA SER A 199 10.85 3.86 -2.44
C SER A 199 11.50 5.04 -1.73
N LYS A 200 12.56 5.61 -2.31
CA LYS A 200 13.25 6.79 -1.78
C LYS A 200 12.36 8.02 -1.78
N ASP A 201 11.63 8.27 -2.87
CA ASP A 201 10.75 9.44 -3.00
C ASP A 201 9.53 9.34 -2.07
N LEU A 202 8.91 8.17 -1.91
CA LEU A 202 7.70 7.99 -1.10
C LEU A 202 8.00 7.79 0.40
N PHE A 203 9.10 7.12 0.74
CA PHE A 203 9.36 6.65 2.11
C PHE A 203 10.72 7.08 2.68
N GLY A 204 11.60 7.69 1.87
CA GLY A 204 12.96 8.04 2.29
C GLY A 204 13.86 6.84 2.60
N ASN A 205 13.51 5.63 2.12
CA ASN A 205 14.23 4.39 2.42
C ASN A 205 14.04 3.32 1.33
N ASP A 206 14.67 2.15 1.50
CA ASP A 206 14.69 1.06 0.50
C ASP A 206 13.57 0.00 0.67
N LEU A 207 12.41 0.36 1.26
CA LEU A 207 11.28 -0.54 1.47
C LEU A 207 10.89 -1.34 0.22
N LEU A 208 10.71 -0.68 -0.94
CA LEU A 208 10.24 -1.37 -2.14
C LEU A 208 11.35 -2.16 -2.85
N LEU A 209 12.63 -1.95 -2.54
CA LEU A 209 13.70 -2.86 -2.97
C LEU A 209 13.66 -4.16 -2.20
N ARG A 210 13.47 -4.06 -0.87
CA ARG A 210 13.45 -5.23 0.03
C ARG A 210 12.14 -5.99 -0.07
N LYS A 211 11.02 -5.30 -0.33
CA LYS A 211 9.66 -5.86 -0.30
C LYS A 211 8.83 -5.42 -1.51
N PRO A 212 9.26 -5.69 -2.76
CA PRO A 212 8.56 -5.22 -3.96
C PRO A 212 7.14 -5.79 -4.10
N TRP A 213 6.86 -6.98 -3.54
CA TRP A 213 5.53 -7.59 -3.57
C TRP A 213 4.45 -6.80 -2.82
N LEU A 214 4.83 -5.86 -1.93
CA LEU A 214 3.87 -4.98 -1.26
C LEU A 214 3.04 -4.18 -2.27
N VAL A 215 3.63 -3.81 -3.41
CA VAL A 215 2.93 -3.09 -4.48
C VAL A 215 1.80 -3.93 -5.10
N SER A 216 1.92 -5.27 -5.09
CA SER A 216 0.89 -6.17 -5.60
C SER A 216 -0.13 -6.64 -4.55
N THR A 217 0.18 -6.53 -3.26
CA THR A 217 -0.68 -7.04 -2.17
C THR A 217 -1.40 -5.95 -1.39
N ASN A 218 -0.96 -4.69 -1.50
CA ASN A 218 -1.59 -3.54 -0.86
C ASN A 218 -2.14 -2.57 -1.92
N PRO A 219 -3.48 -2.50 -2.10
CA PRO A 219 -4.10 -1.60 -3.09
C PRO A 219 -3.80 -0.12 -2.88
N TYR A 220 -3.66 0.31 -1.62
CA TYR A 220 -3.26 1.67 -1.28
C TYR A 220 -1.85 1.97 -1.79
N LEU A 221 -0.90 1.08 -1.52
CA LEU A 221 0.45 1.22 -2.04
C LEU A 221 0.49 1.14 -3.58
N ALA A 222 -0.30 0.25 -4.18
CA ALA A 222 -0.46 0.17 -5.63
C ALA A 222 -0.89 1.51 -6.23
N TYR A 223 -1.84 2.21 -5.59
CA TYR A 223 -2.25 3.55 -5.98
C TYR A 223 -1.13 4.59 -5.78
N LYS A 224 -0.49 4.65 -4.60
CA LYS A 224 0.57 5.63 -4.33
C LYS A 224 1.74 5.49 -5.32
N VAL A 225 2.10 4.26 -5.67
CA VAL A 225 3.10 3.98 -6.72
C VAL A 225 2.64 4.49 -8.08
N SER A 226 1.38 4.23 -8.47
CA SER A 226 0.80 4.75 -9.72
C SER A 226 0.80 6.28 -9.78
N PHE A 227 0.39 6.94 -8.70
CA PHE A 227 0.38 8.40 -8.62
C PHE A 227 1.80 9.00 -8.60
N TRP A 228 2.74 8.39 -7.88
CA TRP A 228 4.15 8.78 -7.92
C TRP A 228 4.70 8.72 -9.35
N TYR A 229 4.46 7.61 -10.05
CA TYR A 229 4.93 7.46 -11.43
C TYR A 229 4.34 8.54 -12.34
N TRP A 230 3.05 8.79 -12.20
CA TRP A 230 2.35 9.86 -12.93
C TRP A 230 3.00 11.23 -12.68
N ASN A 231 3.26 11.60 -11.42
CA ASN A 231 3.88 12.88 -11.07
C ASN A 231 5.31 13.02 -11.60
N VAL A 232 6.11 11.95 -11.53
CA VAL A 232 7.54 12.00 -11.87
C VAL A 232 7.79 11.93 -13.37
N PHE A 233 7.00 11.13 -14.09
CA PHE A 233 7.27 10.80 -15.49
C PHE A 233 6.25 11.37 -16.47
N VAL A 234 4.98 11.53 -16.05
CA VAL A 234 3.89 11.90 -16.96
C VAL A 234 3.51 13.38 -16.87
N ARG A 235 3.36 13.94 -15.66
CA ARG A 235 2.97 15.35 -15.39
C ARG A 235 3.99 16.42 -15.83
N LYS A 236 5.03 16.07 -16.57
CA LYS A 236 6.09 17.03 -16.91
C LYS A 236 5.53 18.13 -17.81
N GLU A 237 5.95 19.38 -17.57
CA GLU A 237 5.50 20.56 -18.33
C GLU A 237 5.73 20.44 -19.85
N GLU A 238 6.71 19.64 -20.27
CA GLU A 238 6.99 19.32 -21.68
C GLU A 238 5.86 18.53 -22.36
N TYR A 239 5.00 17.88 -21.58
CA TYR A 239 3.83 17.13 -22.05
C TYR A 239 2.57 17.96 -21.82
N SER A 240 2.09 18.61 -22.89
CA SER A 240 0.79 19.27 -22.84
C SER A 240 -0.31 18.27 -22.53
N ALA A 241 -1.13 18.59 -21.51
CA ALA A 241 -2.35 17.86 -21.18
C ALA A 241 -3.38 17.90 -22.33
N ASP A 242 -3.19 18.76 -23.33
CA ASP A 242 -4.05 18.86 -24.51
C ASP A 242 -3.84 17.70 -25.50
N ASN A 243 -2.80 16.86 -25.34
CA ASN A 243 -2.57 15.68 -26.18
C ASN A 243 -2.36 14.42 -25.32
N PHE A 244 -3.36 13.53 -25.35
CA PHE A 244 -3.38 12.28 -24.58
C PHE A 244 -2.19 11.37 -24.93
N CYS A 245 -1.71 11.40 -26.18
CA CYS A 245 -0.59 10.58 -26.66
C CYS A 245 0.69 10.81 -25.85
N ASN A 246 0.86 12.00 -25.24
CA ASN A 246 1.99 12.29 -24.37
C ASN A 246 2.03 11.38 -23.14
N SER A 247 0.88 11.08 -22.53
CA SER A 247 0.80 10.16 -21.40
C SER A 247 1.14 8.73 -21.82
N THR A 248 0.67 8.29 -23.00
CA THR A 248 1.05 6.99 -23.57
C THR A 248 2.54 6.93 -23.86
N ARG A 249 3.15 7.99 -24.41
CA ARG A 249 4.59 8.06 -24.68
C ARG A 249 5.43 7.97 -23.40
N ALA A 250 4.97 8.60 -22.32
CA ALA A 250 5.65 8.55 -21.04
C ALA A 250 5.58 7.17 -20.36
N ILE A 251 4.49 6.43 -20.57
CA ILE A 251 4.24 5.13 -19.94
C ILE A 251 4.81 3.98 -20.78
N ASN A 252 4.47 3.94 -22.07
CA ASN A 252 4.90 2.89 -22.97
C ASN A 252 5.15 3.45 -24.39
N PRO A 253 6.33 4.07 -24.63
CA PRO A 253 6.66 4.63 -25.95
C PRO A 253 6.74 3.56 -27.06
N MET A 254 6.89 2.27 -26.70
CA MET A 254 6.91 1.19 -27.69
C MET A 254 5.59 1.04 -28.44
N GLU A 255 4.46 1.43 -27.84
CA GLU A 255 3.16 1.39 -28.50
C GLU A 255 3.02 2.43 -29.62
N LEU A 256 3.83 3.49 -29.58
CA LEU A 256 3.81 4.57 -30.56
C LEU A 256 4.84 4.39 -31.67
N ASP A 257 5.82 3.50 -31.50
CA ASP A 257 6.78 3.19 -32.55
C ASP A 257 6.12 2.28 -33.62
N PRO A 258 5.98 2.74 -34.88
CA PRO A 258 5.35 1.96 -35.94
C PRO A 258 6.08 0.63 -36.22
N LYS A 259 7.36 0.49 -35.82
CA LYS A 259 8.13 -0.75 -35.97
C LYS A 259 7.66 -1.87 -35.06
N ASN A 260 6.99 -1.55 -33.95
CA ASN A 260 6.58 -2.55 -32.96
C ASN A 260 5.22 -3.17 -33.27
N ASN A 261 4.44 -2.62 -34.23
CA ASN A 261 3.09 -3.08 -34.56
C ASN A 261 2.13 -3.09 -33.34
N LEU A 262 2.35 -2.18 -32.38
CA LEU A 262 1.59 -2.07 -31.14
C LEU A 262 0.64 -0.86 -31.10
N LEU A 263 0.50 -0.14 -32.22
CA LEU A 263 -0.30 1.09 -32.30
C LEU A 263 -1.76 0.90 -31.84
N HIS A 264 -2.33 -0.27 -32.10
CA HIS A 264 -3.67 -0.63 -31.65
C HIS A 264 -3.85 -0.60 -30.11
N LEU A 265 -2.78 -0.77 -29.33
CA LEU A 265 -2.81 -0.63 -27.87
C LEU A 265 -2.90 0.84 -27.45
N ALA A 266 -2.12 1.72 -28.09
CA ALA A 266 -2.22 3.16 -27.88
C ALA A 266 -3.61 3.70 -28.28
N GLU A 267 -4.18 3.19 -29.38
CA GLU A 267 -5.56 3.49 -29.78
C GLU A 267 -6.57 2.99 -28.73
N SER A 268 -6.35 1.79 -28.18
CA SER A 268 -7.19 1.25 -27.10
C SER A 268 -7.18 2.14 -25.84
N ARG A 269 -6.01 2.67 -25.44
CA ARG A 269 -5.91 3.66 -24.34
C ARG A 269 -6.75 4.90 -24.62
N TYR A 270 -6.70 5.42 -25.84
CA TYR A 270 -7.46 6.60 -26.23
C TYR A 270 -8.98 6.35 -26.31
N GLU A 271 -9.41 5.15 -26.72
CA GLU A 271 -10.81 4.74 -26.68
C GLU A 271 -11.35 4.64 -25.24
N ILE A 272 -10.52 4.17 -24.30
CA ILE A 272 -10.84 4.21 -22.87
C ILE A 272 -10.99 5.68 -22.43
N TYR A 273 -10.02 6.53 -22.76
CA TYR A 273 -10.05 7.95 -22.42
C TYR A 273 -11.30 8.68 -22.90
N LYS A 274 -11.71 8.53 -24.16
CA LYS A 274 -12.94 9.16 -24.66
C LYS A 274 -14.17 8.77 -23.84
N LYS A 275 -14.28 7.51 -23.43
CA LYS A 275 -15.41 7.03 -22.61
C LYS A 275 -15.34 7.55 -21.18
N VAL A 276 -14.16 7.56 -20.56
CA VAL A 276 -13.94 8.13 -19.23
C VAL A 276 -14.26 9.62 -19.23
N ALA A 277 -13.71 10.37 -20.19
CA ALA A 277 -13.92 11.80 -20.34
C ALA A 277 -15.39 12.15 -20.56
N SER A 278 -16.10 11.39 -21.40
CA SER A 278 -17.56 11.52 -21.58
C SER A 278 -18.32 11.29 -20.27
N MET A 279 -17.99 10.22 -19.53
CA MET A 279 -18.62 9.94 -18.25
C MET A 279 -18.34 11.03 -17.21
N LEU A 280 -17.17 11.66 -17.23
CA LEU A 280 -16.80 12.76 -16.33
C LEU A 280 -17.26 14.15 -16.84
N ASN A 281 -18.00 14.21 -17.95
CA ASN A 281 -18.47 15.45 -18.58
C ASN A 281 -17.35 16.42 -18.96
N ILE A 282 -16.19 15.92 -19.36
CA ILE A 282 -15.08 16.73 -19.84
C ILE A 282 -15.47 17.40 -21.17
N LYS A 283 -15.34 18.73 -21.22
CA LYS A 283 -15.72 19.53 -22.40
C LYS A 283 -14.62 19.58 -23.44
N ARG A 284 -13.36 19.70 -22.98
CA ARG A 284 -12.19 19.77 -23.84
C ARG A 284 -11.51 18.41 -23.87
N ILE A 285 -11.87 17.60 -24.86
CA ILE A 285 -11.21 16.32 -25.09
C ILE A 285 -9.81 16.58 -25.65
N ALA A 286 -8.78 16.02 -25.03
CA ALA A 286 -7.41 16.07 -25.52
C ALA A 286 -7.31 15.40 -26.89
N SER A 287 -6.45 15.92 -27.78
CA SER A 287 -6.12 15.25 -29.04
C SER A 287 -5.35 13.95 -28.79
N ASN A 288 -5.09 13.19 -29.86
CA ASN A 288 -4.28 11.97 -29.81
C ASN A 288 -3.23 11.97 -30.93
N ASP A 289 -2.53 13.09 -31.07
CA ASP A 289 -1.58 13.29 -32.15
C ASP A 289 -0.27 12.56 -31.84
N ILE A 290 0.06 11.59 -32.69
CA ILE A 290 1.31 10.81 -32.64
C ILE A 290 2.36 11.59 -33.42
N LEU A 291 2.85 12.69 -32.83
CA LEU A 291 4.04 13.39 -33.35
C LEU A 291 5.30 12.56 -33.12
#